data_AF-A0A952DW11-F1
#
_entry.id   AF-A0A952DW11-F1
#
_cell.length_a   1.000
_cell.length_b   1.000
_cell.length_c   1.000
_cell.angle_alpha   90.00
_cell.angle_beta   90.00
_cell.angle_gamma   90.00
#
_symmetry.space_group_name_H-M   'P 1'
#
loop_
_entity.id
_entity.type
_entity.pdbx_description
1 polymer ?
#
loop_
_entity_poly.entity_id
_entity_poly.type
_entity_poly.pdbx_seq_one_letter_code
_entity_poly.pdbx_strand_id
1 'polypeptide(L)'
;MQRKQDKIKKILKSAERLFSANYYHNVSTNHIADLSGIPIGTLYGYFSRKSEIAEEIINSYINQTDQIFLRIKKQRGNSIVDAARGLISESVRQIETSPFVLEVMIMSSMDYYPEELTGPLMLFRKRWQENLCSIQSLSFMSAKATRL
;
A
#
# COMPACT_ATOMS: atom_id res chain seq x y z
N MET A 1 24.47 -7.06 -7.47
CA MET A 1 23.43 -6.10 -7.07
C MET A 1 22.00 -6.57 -7.36
N GLN A 2 21.71 -7.13 -8.55
CA GLN A 2 20.35 -7.56 -8.95
C GLN A 2 19.66 -8.51 -7.95
N ARG A 3 20.34 -9.59 -7.51
CA ARG A 3 19.79 -10.56 -6.55
C ARG A 3 19.39 -9.97 -5.19
N LYS A 4 20.06 -8.90 -4.73
CA LYS A 4 19.70 -8.21 -3.48
C LYS A 4 18.39 -7.46 -3.66
N GLN A 5 18.27 -6.69 -4.74
CA GLN A 5 17.07 -5.92 -5.04
C GLN A 5 15.84 -6.80 -5.28
N ASP A 6 16.02 -7.96 -5.92
CA ASP A 6 14.92 -8.90 -6.14
C ASP A 6 14.39 -9.48 -4.81
N LYS A 7 15.27 -9.76 -3.85
CA LYS A 7 14.88 -10.22 -2.51
C LYS A 7 14.13 -9.13 -1.73
N ILE A 8 14.64 -7.89 -1.76
CA ILE A 8 13.97 -6.74 -1.14
C ILE A 8 12.56 -6.58 -1.72
N LYS A 9 12.41 -6.59 -3.05
CA LYS A 9 11.10 -6.51 -3.71
C LYS A 9 10.14 -7.63 -3.29
N LYS A 10 10.63 -8.86 -3.14
CA LYS A 10 9.81 -9.99 -2.65
C LYS A 10 9.35 -9.79 -1.21
N ILE A 11 10.23 -9.28 -0.34
CA ILE A 11 9.89 -8.98 1.06
C ILE A 11 8.83 -7.88 1.11
N LEU A 12 9.05 -6.75 0.45
CA LEU A 12 8.12 -5.61 0.45
C LEU A 12 6.75 -6.01 -0.07
N LYS A 13 6.69 -6.69 -1.23
CA LYS A 13 5.42 -7.15 -1.82
C LYS A 13 4.66 -8.13 -0.94
N SER A 14 5.37 -8.98 -0.19
CA SER A 14 4.74 -9.94 0.73
C SER A 14 4.22 -9.23 1.98
N ALA A 15 4.99 -8.28 2.51
CA ALA A 15 4.58 -7.45 3.64
C ALA A 15 3.35 -6.61 3.32
N GLU A 16 3.31 -5.93 2.17
CA GLU A 16 2.13 -5.19 1.69
C GLU A 16 0.86 -6.04 1.67
N ARG A 17 0.97 -7.26 1.11
CA ARG A 17 -0.16 -8.20 1.06
C ARG A 17 -0.64 -8.59 2.45
N LEU A 18 0.28 -8.90 3.35
CA LEU A 18 -0.05 -9.29 4.72
C LEU A 18 -0.64 -8.13 5.52
N PHE A 19 -0.08 -6.92 5.40
CA PHE A 19 -0.60 -5.73 6.08
C PHE A 19 -2.01 -5.39 5.60
N SER A 20 -2.27 -5.52 4.30
CA SER A 20 -3.60 -5.30 3.72
C SER A 20 -4.62 -6.34 4.18
N ALA A 21 -4.21 -7.61 4.33
CA ALA A 21 -5.12 -8.70 4.68
C ALA A 21 -5.37 -8.85 6.20
N ASN A 22 -4.36 -8.57 7.03
CA ASN A 22 -4.36 -8.94 8.45
C ASN A 22 -4.17 -7.76 9.40
N TYR A 23 -4.14 -6.51 8.91
CA TYR A 23 -3.74 -5.31 9.64
C TYR A 23 -2.26 -5.32 10.08
N TYR A 24 -1.64 -4.15 10.05
CA TYR A 24 -0.23 -3.97 10.40
C TYR A 24 0.17 -4.61 11.76
N HIS A 25 -0.68 -4.48 12.77
CA HIS A 25 -0.38 -4.97 14.11
C HIS A 25 -0.29 -6.50 14.20
N ASN A 26 -1.09 -7.25 13.43
CA ASN A 26 -1.13 -8.72 13.50
C ASN A 26 -0.09 -9.41 12.60
N VAL A 27 0.69 -8.65 11.83
CA VAL A 27 1.74 -9.19 10.96
C VAL A 27 3.08 -9.18 11.69
N SER A 28 3.82 -10.29 11.58
CA SER A 28 5.18 -10.45 12.10
C SER A 28 6.19 -10.58 10.96
N THR A 29 7.48 -10.38 11.25
CA THR A 29 8.58 -10.63 10.29
C THR A 29 8.65 -12.09 9.84
N ASN A 30 8.25 -13.03 10.70
CA ASN A 30 8.12 -14.45 10.34
C ASN A 30 7.04 -14.67 9.27
N HIS A 31 5.84 -14.10 9.45
CA HIS A 31 4.79 -14.18 8.42
C HIS A 31 5.27 -13.66 7.06
N ILE A 32 6.04 -12.55 7.07
CA ILE A 32 6.60 -11.94 5.86
C ILE A 32 7.67 -12.85 5.23
N ALA A 33 8.56 -13.44 6.04
CA ALA A 33 9.57 -14.40 5.57
C ALA A 33 8.90 -15.59 4.90
N ASP A 34 7.90 -16.19 5.55
CA ASP A 34 7.16 -17.35 5.07
C ASP A 34 6.47 -17.06 3.73
N LEU A 35 5.74 -15.95 3.62
CA LEU A 35 5.05 -15.59 2.39
C LEU A 35 6.01 -15.22 1.25
N SER A 36 7.14 -14.59 1.57
CA SER A 36 8.12 -14.17 0.56
C SER A 36 9.02 -15.31 0.04
N GLY A 37 9.06 -16.43 0.76
CA GLY A 37 9.99 -17.53 0.51
C GLY A 37 11.46 -17.15 0.77
N ILE A 38 11.69 -16.08 1.55
CA ILE A 38 13.03 -15.64 1.95
C ILE A 38 13.28 -16.16 3.38
N PRO A 39 14.38 -16.90 3.63
CA PRO A 39 14.69 -17.37 4.98
C PRO A 39 14.73 -16.22 5.99
N ILE A 40 14.17 -16.42 7.19
CA ILE A 40 14.06 -15.36 8.21
C ILE A 40 15.41 -14.71 8.56
N GLY A 41 16.50 -15.50 8.65
CA GLY A 41 17.84 -14.96 8.89
C GLY A 41 18.35 -14.09 7.74
N THR A 42 17.94 -14.37 6.49
CA THR A 42 18.23 -13.51 5.34
C THR A 42 17.39 -12.24 5.38
N LEU A 43 16.12 -12.32 5.78
CA LEU A 43 15.25 -11.15 5.94
C LEU A 43 15.83 -10.17 6.96
N TYR A 44 16.29 -10.66 8.12
CA TYR A 44 16.94 -9.83 9.14
C TYR A 44 18.25 -9.16 8.64
N GLY A 45 18.89 -9.70 7.61
CA GLY A 45 20.01 -9.04 6.94
C GLY A 45 19.61 -7.84 6.07
N TYR A 46 18.31 -7.65 5.79
CA TYR A 46 17.77 -6.50 5.06
C TYR A 46 16.96 -5.57 5.95
N PHE A 47 16.13 -6.12 6.83
CA PHE A 47 15.22 -5.37 7.69
C PHE A 47 15.21 -5.98 9.08
N SER A 48 15.57 -5.19 10.08
CA SER A 48 15.61 -5.64 11.47
C SER A 48 14.22 -5.69 12.09
N ARG A 49 13.30 -4.86 11.61
CA ARG A 49 11.95 -4.67 12.18
C ARG A 49 10.90 -4.58 11.07
N LYS A 50 9.67 -4.97 11.38
CA LYS A 50 8.53 -4.79 10.45
C LYS A 50 8.23 -3.32 10.13
N SER A 51 8.61 -2.40 11.03
CA SER A 51 8.45 -0.96 10.82
C SER A 51 9.36 -0.47 9.69
N GLU A 52 10.60 -0.92 9.60
CA GLU A 52 11.52 -0.56 8.51
C GLU A 52 10.99 -1.03 7.15
N ILE A 53 10.33 -2.20 7.13
CA ILE A 53 9.66 -2.72 5.92
C ILE A 53 8.49 -1.80 5.54
N ALA A 54 7.67 -1.40 6.52
CA ALA A 54 6.55 -0.50 6.28
C ALA A 54 7.01 0.90 5.84
N GLU A 55 8.07 1.43 6.44
CA GLU A 55 8.70 2.70 6.05
C GLU A 55 9.18 2.66 4.60
N GLU A 56 9.88 1.59 4.20
CA GLU A 56 10.38 1.45 2.82
C GLU A 56 9.23 1.34 1.80
N ILE A 57 8.14 0.64 2.19
CA ILE A 57 6.89 0.62 1.42
C ILE A 57 6.38 2.06 1.27
N ILE A 58 6.11 2.77 2.37
CA ILE A 58 5.55 4.13 2.36
C ILE A 58 6.43 5.10 1.57
N ASN A 59 7.74 5.09 1.78
CA ASN A 59 8.71 5.92 1.06
C ASN A 59 8.66 5.66 -0.45
N SER A 60 8.50 4.39 -0.86
CA SER A 60 8.34 4.05 -2.27
C SER A 60 7.08 4.69 -2.87
N TYR A 61 5.98 4.80 -2.13
CA TYR A 61 4.76 5.48 -2.60
C TYR A 61 4.86 7.00 -2.59
N ILE A 62 5.48 7.60 -1.58
CA ILE A 62 5.76 9.04 -1.55
C ILE A 62 6.56 9.42 -2.79
N ASN A 63 7.64 8.69 -3.06
CA ASN A 63 8.49 8.93 -4.23
C ASN A 63 7.71 8.76 -5.55
N GLN A 64 6.85 7.75 -5.67
CA GLN A 64 6.01 7.57 -6.87
C GLN A 64 5.03 8.72 -7.06
N THR A 65 4.39 9.15 -5.98
CA THR A 65 3.42 10.24 -5.97
C THR A 65 4.08 11.57 -6.35
N ASP A 66 5.26 11.87 -5.79
CA ASP A 66 6.05 13.04 -6.14
C ASP A 66 6.42 13.07 -7.62
N GLN A 67 6.80 11.93 -8.20
CA GLN A 67 7.10 11.83 -9.63
C GLN A 67 5.88 12.16 -10.49
N ILE A 68 4.68 11.80 -10.06
CA ILE A 68 3.43 12.13 -10.76
C ILE A 68 3.15 13.63 -10.69
N PHE A 69 3.26 14.23 -9.50
CA PHE A 69 3.12 15.68 -9.35
C PHE A 69 4.15 16.44 -10.19
N LEU A 70 5.40 15.97 -10.25
CA LEU A 70 6.44 16.55 -11.10
C LEU A 70 6.11 16.43 -12.59
N ARG A 71 5.57 15.28 -13.04
CA ARG A 71 5.12 15.10 -14.44
C ARG A 71 3.98 16.05 -14.80
N ILE A 72 2.99 16.18 -13.91
CA ILE A 72 1.86 17.08 -14.08
C ILE A 72 2.34 18.54 -14.17
N LYS A 73 3.23 18.97 -13.25
CA LYS A 73 3.79 20.34 -13.24
C LYS A 73 4.61 20.66 -14.49
N LYS A 74 5.31 19.67 -15.06
CA LYS A 74 6.18 19.86 -16.23
C LYS A 74 5.42 19.89 -17.56
N GLN A 75 4.22 19.32 -17.63
CA GLN A 75 3.41 19.32 -18.85
C GLN A 75 2.71 20.68 -19.02
N ARG A 76 3.16 21.47 -20.01
CA ARG A 76 2.46 22.69 -20.42
C ARG A 76 1.10 22.34 -21.03
N GLY A 77 0.07 23.09 -20.67
CA GLY A 77 -1.28 22.98 -21.26
C GLY A 77 -2.20 21.94 -20.61
N ASN A 78 -1.76 21.24 -19.56
CA ASN A 78 -2.66 20.37 -18.81
C ASN A 78 -3.74 21.20 -18.11
N SER A 79 -5.00 20.81 -18.33
CA SER A 79 -6.09 21.31 -17.50
C SER A 79 -6.00 20.69 -16.10
N ILE A 80 -6.62 21.34 -15.10
CA ILE A 80 -6.80 20.75 -13.77
C ILE A 80 -7.50 19.38 -13.85
N VAL A 81 -8.32 19.16 -14.88
CA VAL A 81 -9.02 17.90 -15.14
C VAL A 81 -8.05 16.79 -15.53
N ASP A 82 -7.03 17.09 -16.36
CA ASP A 82 -6.03 16.09 -16.76
C ASP A 82 -5.10 15.73 -15.61
N ALA A 83 -4.73 16.72 -14.79
CA ALA A 83 -4.02 16.50 -13.54
C ALA A 83 -4.84 15.62 -12.58
N ALA A 84 -6.11 15.94 -12.38
CA ALA A 84 -7.02 15.16 -11.54
C ALA A 84 -7.19 13.72 -12.07
N ARG A 85 -7.37 13.54 -13.38
CA ARG A 85 -7.48 12.22 -14.00
C ARG A 85 -6.20 11.39 -13.79
N GLY A 86 -5.04 12.01 -13.91
CA GLY A 86 -3.75 11.36 -13.63
C GLY A 86 -3.62 10.90 -12.18
N LEU A 87 -3.95 11.79 -11.23
CA LEU A 87 -3.92 11.47 -9.80
C LEU A 87 -4.91 10.36 -9.44
N ILE A 88 -6.16 10.45 -9.90
CA ILE A 88 -7.19 9.43 -9.66
C ILE A 88 -6.78 8.08 -10.24
N SER A 89 -6.28 8.06 -11.48
CA SER A 89 -5.84 6.81 -12.12
C SER A 89 -4.72 6.13 -11.35
N GLU A 90 -3.80 6.93 -10.78
CA GLU A 90 -2.77 6.38 -9.91
C GLU A 90 -3.34 5.88 -8.59
N SER A 91 -4.17 6.67 -7.92
CA SER A 91 -4.81 6.25 -6.66
C SER A 91 -5.57 4.92 -6.84
N VAL A 92 -6.28 4.74 -7.96
CA VAL A 92 -6.95 3.48 -8.30
C VAL A 92 -5.95 2.33 -8.47
N ARG A 93 -4.86 2.54 -9.24
CA ARG A 93 -3.79 1.54 -9.40
C ARG A 93 -3.18 1.13 -8.05
N GLN A 94 -3.00 2.10 -7.15
CA GLN A 94 -2.47 1.84 -5.81
C GLN A 94 -3.44 1.01 -4.96
N ILE A 95 -4.73 1.30 -5.00
CA ILE A 95 -5.77 0.50 -4.32
C ILE A 95 -5.75 -0.95 -4.79
N GLU A 96 -5.56 -1.20 -6.09
CA GLU A 96 -5.44 -2.55 -6.65
C GLU A 96 -4.15 -3.26 -6.22
N THR A 97 -3.06 -2.52 -6.03
CA THR A 97 -1.73 -3.09 -5.75
C THR A 97 -1.48 -3.30 -4.26
N SER A 98 -1.87 -2.36 -3.42
CA SER A 98 -1.71 -2.39 -1.96
C SER A 98 -2.61 -1.32 -1.27
N PRO A 99 -3.78 -1.70 -0.73
CA PRO A 99 -4.64 -0.77 0.01
C PRO A 99 -4.01 -0.23 1.30
N PHE A 100 -2.99 -0.92 1.82
CA PHE A 100 -2.30 -0.55 3.05
C PHE A 100 -1.81 0.91 3.06
N VAL A 101 -1.28 1.41 1.93
CA VAL A 101 -0.73 2.77 1.91
C VAL A 101 -1.80 3.84 1.94
N LEU A 102 -2.91 3.62 1.24
CA LEU A 102 -4.05 4.52 1.32
C LEU A 102 -4.63 4.53 2.74
N GLU A 103 -4.66 3.37 3.40
CA GLU A 103 -5.05 3.28 4.81
C GLU A 103 -4.11 4.12 5.69
N VAL A 104 -2.79 3.97 5.56
CA VAL A 104 -1.80 4.76 6.32
C VAL A 104 -1.92 6.25 6.05
N MET A 105 -2.10 6.66 4.79
CA MET A 105 -2.25 8.07 4.42
C MET A 105 -3.54 8.66 5.02
N ILE A 106 -4.67 7.99 4.87
CA ILE A 106 -5.95 8.41 5.47
C ILE A 106 -5.79 8.48 7.00
N MET A 107 -5.17 7.49 7.63
CA MET A 107 -4.95 7.47 9.09
C MET A 107 -4.05 8.61 9.57
N SER A 108 -2.95 8.90 8.87
CA SER A 108 -2.06 10.02 9.23
C SER A 108 -2.74 11.38 9.13
N SER A 109 -3.77 11.50 8.28
CA SER A 109 -4.59 12.71 8.21
C SER A 109 -5.59 12.82 9.37
N MET A 110 -5.91 11.71 10.06
CA MET A 110 -6.86 11.71 11.19
C MET A 110 -6.35 12.50 12.40
N ASP A 111 -5.03 12.52 12.63
CA ASP A 111 -4.39 13.27 13.71
C ASP A 111 -4.56 14.81 13.55
N TYR A 112 -5.06 15.25 12.39
CA TYR A 112 -5.36 16.64 12.08
C TYR A 112 -6.82 17.05 12.40
N TYR A 113 -7.70 16.08 12.69
CA TYR A 113 -9.12 16.37 12.92
C TYR A 113 -9.46 16.55 14.41
N PRO A 114 -10.40 17.45 14.72
CA PRO A 114 -10.84 17.68 16.09
C PRO A 114 -11.56 16.46 16.69
N GLU A 115 -11.54 16.33 18.02
CA GLU A 115 -11.91 15.11 18.75
C GLU A 115 -13.35 14.67 18.46
N GLU A 116 -14.27 15.61 18.20
CA GLU A 116 -15.67 15.33 17.90
C GLU A 116 -15.86 14.52 16.60
N LEU A 117 -14.87 14.52 15.72
CA LEU A 117 -14.88 13.75 14.46
C LEU A 117 -14.28 12.35 14.60
N THR A 118 -13.65 12.01 15.73
CA THR A 118 -12.97 10.72 15.94
C THR A 118 -13.91 9.54 15.70
N GLY A 119 -15.10 9.55 16.30
CA GLY A 119 -16.09 8.47 16.13
C GLY A 119 -16.53 8.26 14.67
N PRO A 120 -17.03 9.31 13.99
CA PRO A 120 -17.38 9.24 12.57
C PRO A 120 -16.22 8.80 11.67
N LEU A 121 -15.00 9.28 11.90
CA LEU A 121 -13.83 8.91 11.10
C LEU A 121 -13.39 7.46 11.35
N MET A 122 -13.48 6.97 12.59
CA MET A 122 -13.25 5.55 12.90
C MET A 122 -14.26 4.64 12.20
N LEU A 123 -15.54 5.04 12.15
CA LEU A 123 -16.57 4.31 11.42
C LEU A 123 -16.31 4.33 9.91
N PHE A 124 -15.96 5.48 9.35
CA PHE A 124 -15.58 5.61 7.95
C PHE A 124 -14.41 4.67 7.61
N ARG A 125 -13.33 4.69 8.42
CA ARG A 125 -12.17 3.80 8.27
C ARG A 125 -12.58 2.33 8.28
N LYS A 126 -13.38 1.89 9.25
CA LYS A 126 -13.83 0.50 9.36
C LYS A 126 -14.59 0.07 8.09
N ARG A 127 -15.55 0.89 7.65
CA ARG A 127 -16.34 0.60 6.44
C ARG A 127 -15.47 0.62 5.19
N TRP A 128 -14.50 1.54 5.12
CA TRP A 128 -13.53 1.62 4.02
C TRP A 128 -12.71 0.33 3.91
N GLN A 129 -12.18 -0.18 5.02
CA GLN A 129 -11.45 -1.46 5.07
C GLN A 129 -12.34 -2.64 4.66
N GLU A 130 -13.56 -2.73 5.19
CA GLU A 130 -14.52 -3.81 4.85
C GLU A 130 -14.85 -3.81 3.34
N ASN A 131 -15.09 -2.63 2.76
CA ASN A 131 -15.37 -2.48 1.34
C ASN A 131 -14.16 -2.84 0.48
N LEU A 132 -12.95 -2.41 0.86
CA LEU A 132 -11.72 -2.76 0.15
C LEU A 132 -11.46 -4.27 0.16
N CYS A 133 -11.60 -4.93 1.32
CA CYS A 133 -11.50 -6.39 1.43
C CYS A 133 -12.53 -7.09 0.54
N SER A 134 -13.75 -6.56 0.47
CA SER A 134 -14.82 -7.09 -0.39
C SER A 134 -14.47 -6.94 -1.87
N ILE A 135 -13.95 -5.79 -2.30
CA ILE A 135 -13.54 -5.55 -3.70
C ILE A 135 -12.35 -6.43 -4.08
N GLN A 136 -11.36 -6.59 -3.20
CA GLN A 136 -10.22 -7.46 -3.45
C GLN A 136 -10.63 -8.92 -3.56
N SER A 137 -11.54 -9.41 -2.71
CA SER A 137 -12.02 -10.79 -2.82
C SER A 137 -12.72 -11.05 -4.16
N LEU A 138 -13.49 -10.08 -4.68
CA LEU A 138 -14.12 -10.14 -6.01
C LEU A 138 -13.10 -10.18 -7.17
N SER A 139 -12.04 -9.36 -7.12
CA SER A 139 -11.00 -9.34 -8.16
C SER A 139 -10.13 -10.60 -8.16
N PHE A 140 -9.89 -11.21 -7.00
CA PHE A 140 -9.20 -12.51 -6.89
C PHE A 140 -10.05 -13.67 -7.45
N MET A 141 -11.39 -13.62 -7.30
CA MET A 141 -12.30 -14.63 -7.85
C MET A 141 -12.39 -14.56 -9.38
N SER A 142 -12.45 -13.35 -9.97
CA SER A 142 -12.47 -13.19 -11.43
C SER A 142 -11.16 -13.62 -12.09
N ALA A 143 -10.01 -13.32 -11.48
CA ALA A 143 -8.69 -13.73 -11.99
C ALA A 143 -8.46 -15.25 -11.98
N LYS A 144 -9.13 -16.01 -11.10
CA LYS A 144 -9.14 -17.48 -11.09
C LYS A 144 -10.05 -18.07 -12.18
N ALA A 145 -11.18 -17.43 -12.46
CA ALA A 145 -12.13 -17.90 -13.46
C ALA A 145 -11.60 -17.82 -14.90
N THR A 146 -10.68 -16.89 -15.21
CA THR A 146 -10.08 -16.74 -16.55
C THR A 146 -8.86 -17.66 -16.81
N ARG A 147 -8.47 -18.49 -15.83
CA ARG A 147 -7.34 -19.45 -15.97
C ARG A 147 -7.78 -20.92 -16.04
N LEU A 148 -9.07 -21.17 -16.23
CA LEU A 148 -9.65 -22.47 -16.55
C LEU A 148 -10.22 -22.41 -17.97
#